data_AF-A0A7V9M7U5-F1
#
_entry.id   AF-A0A7V9M7U5-F1
#
_cell.length_a   1.000
_cell.length_b   1.000
_cell.length_c   1.000
_cell.angle_alpha   90.00
_cell.angle_beta   90.00
_cell.angle_gamma   90.00
#
_symmetry.space_group_name_H-M   'P 1'
#
loop_
_entity.id
_entity.type
_entity.pdbx_description
1 polymer ?
#
loop_
_entity_poly.entity_id
_entity_poly.type
_entity_poly.pdbx_seq_one_letter_code
_entity_poly.pdbx_strand_id
1 'polypeptide(L)'
;MRSWDRASFALNTRSPKVRRRVRQRDLLLPAHHNPLRLLGACVVCGICASILYVWMPLLFVTIALSRPIGPRIWLIVLGAAFVISLVLYAFASRQMERYREYAAEI
;
A
#
# COMPACT_ATOMS: atom_id res chain seq x y z
N MET A 1 -28.52 -14.68 16.28
CA MET A 1 -27.31 -14.52 15.45
C MET A 1 -27.69 -14.88 14.02
N ARG A 2 -27.67 -13.91 13.10
CA ARG A 2 -28.10 -14.07 11.70
C ARG A 2 -26.94 -14.72 10.95
N SER A 3 -27.00 -16.04 10.76
CA SER A 3 -26.01 -16.77 9.96
C SER A 3 -26.11 -16.26 8.52
N TRP A 4 -24.95 -15.99 7.94
CA TRP A 4 -24.83 -15.57 6.56
C TRP A 4 -25.15 -16.77 5.67
N ASP A 5 -26.43 -16.96 5.35
CA ASP A 5 -26.87 -17.96 4.37
C ASP A 5 -26.37 -17.55 2.98
N ARG A 6 -25.18 -18.03 2.63
CA ARG A 6 -24.67 -17.91 1.27
C ARG A 6 -25.45 -18.89 0.39
N ALA A 7 -26.43 -18.36 -0.33
CA ALA A 7 -27.22 -19.07 -1.35
C ALA A 7 -26.36 -19.86 -2.37
N SER A 8 -25.07 -19.54 -2.51
CA SER A 8 -24.11 -20.29 -3.34
C SER A 8 -23.87 -21.74 -2.89
N PHE A 9 -24.07 -22.08 -1.61
CA PHE A 9 -23.96 -23.46 -1.14
C PHE A 9 -25.26 -24.25 -1.35
N ALA A 10 -26.42 -23.63 -1.09
CA ALA A 10 -27.72 -24.26 -1.25
C ALA A 10 -28.09 -24.48 -2.73
N LEU A 11 -27.72 -23.55 -3.61
CA LEU A 11 -28.06 -23.62 -5.03
C LEU A 11 -27.00 -24.32 -5.89
N ASN A 12 -25.87 -24.76 -5.31
CA ASN A 12 -24.76 -25.43 -6.03
C ASN A 12 -24.38 -24.75 -7.37
N THR A 13 -24.53 -23.42 -7.45
CA THR A 13 -24.31 -22.66 -8.69
C THR A 13 -22.83 -22.45 -8.98
N ARG A 14 -21.96 -22.69 -7.98
CA ARG A 14 -20.52 -22.71 -8.14
C ARG A 14 -20.03 -24.13 -7.92
N SER A 15 -19.61 -24.80 -9.00
CA SER A 15 -18.93 -26.09 -8.89
C SER A 15 -17.76 -25.96 -7.88
N PRO A 16 -17.76 -26.72 -6.78
CA PRO A 16 -16.80 -26.57 -5.68
C PRO A 16 -15.36 -26.92 -6.09
N LYS A 17 -15.14 -27.40 -7.31
CA LYS A 17 -13.82 -27.76 -7.85
C LYS A 17 -13.75 -27.49 -9.35
N VAL A 18 -13.85 -26.23 -9.78
CA VAL A 18 -13.11 -25.89 -11.00
C VAL A 18 -11.64 -25.90 -10.59
N ARG A 19 -10.98 -27.07 -10.63
CA ARG A 19 -9.52 -27.13 -10.73
C ARG A 19 -9.17 -26.49 -12.07
N ARG A 20 -9.13 -25.16 -12.12
CA ARG A 20 -8.42 -24.48 -13.19
C ARG A 20 -7.00 -25.01 -13.09
N ARG A 21 -6.47 -25.58 -14.17
CA ARG A 21 -5.02 -25.80 -14.28
C ARG A 21 -4.43 -24.40 -14.34
N VAL A 22 -4.25 -23.79 -13.16
CA VAL A 22 -3.54 -22.53 -13.01
C VAL A 22 -2.15 -22.82 -13.53
N ARG A 23 -1.85 -22.36 -14.74
CA ARG A 23 -0.52 -22.55 -15.32
C ARG A 23 0.41 -21.57 -14.62
N GLN A 24 1.71 -21.84 -14.61
CA GLN A 24 2.72 -20.94 -14.04
C GLN A 24 2.58 -19.50 -14.57
N ARG A 25 2.16 -19.35 -15.84
CA ARG A 25 1.83 -18.05 -16.47
C ARG A 25 0.65 -17.29 -15.83
N ASP A 26 -0.27 -17.99 -15.19
CA ASP A 26 -1.44 -17.41 -14.50
C ASP A 26 -1.08 -17.04 -13.04
N LEU A 27 0.01 -17.60 -12.50
CA LEU A 27 0.62 -17.24 -11.21
C LEU A 27 1.59 -16.06 -11.32
N LEU A 28 2.00 -15.70 -12.54
CA LEU A 28 2.68 -14.44 -12.80
C LEU A 28 1.68 -13.31 -12.54
N LEU A 29 1.57 -12.88 -11.28
CA LEU A 29 1.10 -11.53 -10.97
C LEU A 29 1.75 -10.61 -11.99
N PRO A 30 0.97 -9.79 -12.73
CA PRO A 30 1.45 -9.09 -13.92
C PRO A 30 2.84 -8.53 -13.68
N ALA A 31 3.85 -9.27 -14.17
CA ALA A 31 5.25 -9.12 -13.79
C ALA A 31 5.86 -7.82 -14.35
N HIS A 32 5.04 -7.07 -15.08
CA HIS A 32 5.28 -5.77 -15.67
C HIS A 32 4.73 -4.65 -14.78
N HIS A 33 4.98 -4.70 -13.47
CA HIS A 33 4.90 -3.49 -12.68
C HIS A 33 6.15 -2.65 -12.99
N ASN A 34 5.97 -1.65 -13.86
CA ASN A 34 7.02 -0.67 -14.14
C ASN A 34 7.54 -0.09 -12.81
N PRO A 35 8.85 -0.20 -12.51
CA PRO A 35 9.40 0.26 -11.23
C PRO A 35 9.16 1.76 -11.01
N LEU A 36 9.09 2.54 -12.09
CA LEU A 36 8.71 3.96 -12.04
C LEU A 36 7.27 4.17 -11.57
N ARG A 37 6.32 3.31 -11.97
CA ARG A 37 4.93 3.41 -11.48
C ARG A 37 4.84 3.10 -10.01
N LEU A 38 5.59 2.10 -9.53
CA LEU A 38 5.65 1.78 -8.10
C LEU A 38 6.25 2.94 -7.31
N LEU A 39 7.37 3.50 -7.77
CA LEU A 39 7.99 4.66 -7.13
C LEU A 39 7.04 5.85 -7.10
N GLY A 40 6.36 6.15 -8.22
CA GLY A 40 5.37 7.20 -8.29
C GLY A 40 4.22 7.00 -7.30
N ALA A 41 3.68 5.77 -7.19
CA ALA A 41 2.65 5.45 -6.21
C ALA A 41 3.16 5.62 -4.77
N CYS A 42 4.37 5.16 -4.45
CA CYS A 42 4.99 5.34 -3.14
C CYS A 42 5.19 6.81 -2.77
N VAL A 43 5.60 7.64 -3.74
CA VAL A 43 5.76 9.09 -3.53
C VAL A 43 4.41 9.76 -3.24
N VAL A 44 3.39 9.46 -4.04
CA VAL A 44 2.04 10.00 -3.80
C VAL A 44 1.51 9.58 -2.43
N CYS A 45 1.64 8.30 -2.08
CA CYS A 45 1.23 7.80 -0.78
C CYS A 45 2.03 8.45 0.38
N GLY A 46 3.34 8.62 0.22
CA GLY A 46 4.18 9.25 1.24
C GLY A 46 3.87 10.74 1.44
N ILE A 47 3.52 11.47 0.36
CA ILE A 47 3.04 12.85 0.45
C ILE A 47 1.69 12.89 1.19
N CYS A 48 0.73 12.06 0.80
CA CYS A 48 -0.57 12.00 1.47
C CYS A 48 -0.43 11.65 2.96
N ALA A 49 0.43 10.68 3.29
CA ALA A 49 0.71 10.29 4.66
C ALA A 49 1.38 11.43 5.44
N SER A 50 2.34 12.15 4.86
CA SER A 50 2.98 13.29 5.52
C SER A 50 1.98 14.43 5.79
N ILE A 51 1.11 14.74 4.84
CA ILE A 51 0.07 15.77 5.05
C ILE A 51 -0.89 15.35 6.16
N LEU A 52 -1.32 14.09 6.18
CA LEU A 52 -2.31 13.62 7.15
C LEU A 52 -1.72 13.43 8.56
N TYR A 53 -0.48 12.92 8.67
CA TYR A 53 0.11 12.51 9.94
C TYR A 53 1.21 13.42 10.47
N VAL A 54 1.79 14.31 9.65
CA VAL A 54 2.84 15.23 10.08
C VAL A 54 2.32 16.65 10.11
N TRP A 55 1.72 17.12 9.01
CA TRP A 55 1.21 18.49 8.94
C TRP A 55 0.06 18.73 9.93
N MET A 56 -0.93 17.83 9.99
CA MET A 56 -2.09 17.98 10.89
C MET A 56 -1.70 18.14 12.37
N PRO A 57 -0.86 17.26 12.97
CA PRO A 57 -0.42 17.45 14.35
C PRO A 57 0.49 18.67 14.52
N LEU A 58 1.32 19.01 13.52
CA LEU A 58 2.13 20.23 13.60
C LEU A 58 1.25 21.48 13.67
N LEU A 59 0.17 21.51 12.88
CA LEU A 59 -0.81 22.59 12.89
C LEU A 59 -1.53 22.68 14.24
N PHE A 60 -1.89 21.55 14.83
CA PHE A 60 -2.47 21.55 16.17
C PHE A 60 -1.50 22.13 17.22
N VAL A 61 -0.23 21.73 17.15
CA VAL A 61 0.83 22.25 18.04
C VAL A 61 1.06 23.75 17.84
N THR A 62 1.06 24.24 16.60
CA THR A 62 1.28 25.68 16.32
C THR A 62 0.15 26.54 16.89
N ILE A 63 -1.09 26.07 16.76
CA ILE A 63 -2.27 26.73 17.34
C ILE A 63 -2.21 26.67 18.87
N ALA A 64 -1.93 25.50 19.44
CA ALA A 64 -1.90 25.32 20.90
C ALA A 64 -0.80 26.14 21.59
N LEU A 65 0.37 26.31 20.95
CA LEU A 65 1.50 27.06 21.52
C LEU A 65 1.50 28.55 21.11
N SER A 66 0.56 29.00 20.28
CA SER A 66 0.48 30.37 19.74
C SER A 66 1.82 30.87 19.16
N ARG A 67 2.68 29.96 18.68
CA ARG A 67 3.99 30.28 18.11
C ARG A 67 3.97 30.00 16.61
N PRO A 68 4.24 31.01 15.77
CA PRO A 68 4.38 30.78 14.35
C PRO A 68 5.67 30.00 14.10
N ILE A 69 5.55 28.70 13.87
CA ILE A 69 6.62 27.93 13.26
C ILE A 69 6.62 28.40 11.80
N GLY A 70 7.57 29.27 11.45
CA GLY A 70 7.61 29.91 10.13
C GLY A 70 7.87 28.92 8.97
N PRO A 71 8.53 29.34 7.87
CA PRO A 71 8.66 28.52 6.66
C PRO A 71 9.37 27.16 6.88
N ARG A 72 10.01 26.94 8.04
CA ARG A 72 10.64 25.68 8.44
C ARG A 72 9.66 24.50 8.53
N ILE A 73 8.36 24.73 8.73
CA ILE A 73 7.37 23.63 8.71
C ILE A 73 7.46 22.85 7.40
N TRP A 74 7.56 23.54 6.27
CA TRP A 74 7.56 22.90 4.96
C TRP A 74 8.76 21.98 4.76
N LEU A 75 9.93 22.32 5.34
CA LEU A 75 11.10 21.44 5.32
C LEU A 75 10.86 20.16 6.13
N ILE A 76 10.19 20.26 7.27
CA ILE A 76 9.85 19.09 8.11
C ILE A 76 8.86 18.19 7.37
N VAL A 77 7.82 18.77 6.77
CA VAL A 77 6.78 18.03 6.03
C VAL A 77 7.34 17.37 4.77
N LEU A 78 8.17 18.09 4.01
CA LEU A 78 8.83 17.54 2.82
C LEU A 78 9.83 16.45 3.19
N GLY A 79 10.63 16.68 4.24
CA GLY A 79 11.56 15.67 4.76
C GLY A 79 10.83 14.40 5.18
N ALA A 80 9.74 14.53 5.95
CA ALA A 80 8.94 13.38 6.36
C ALA A 80 8.27 12.67 5.17
N ALA A 81 7.73 13.41 4.20
CA ALA A 81 7.17 12.83 2.98
C ALA A 81 8.20 12.02 2.21
N PHE A 82 9.43 12.53 2.08
CA PHE A 82 10.53 11.85 1.41
C PHE A 82 10.92 10.56 2.15
N VAL A 83 11.07 10.62 3.47
CA VAL A 83 11.41 9.44 4.30
C VAL A 83 10.32 8.38 4.22
N ILE A 84 9.04 8.75 4.37
CA ILE A 84 7.93 7.80 4.28
C ILE A 84 7.88 7.14 2.90
N SER A 85 8.05 7.94 1.83
CA SER A 85 8.07 7.44 0.46
C SER A 85 9.20 6.42 0.24
N LEU A 86 10.41 6.71 0.73
CA LEU A 86 11.55 5.80 0.66
C LEU A 86 11.30 4.50 1.43
N VAL A 87 10.75 4.59 2.63
CA VAL A 87 10.42 3.41 3.45
C VAL A 87 9.37 2.54 2.76
N LEU A 88 8.31 3.15 2.23
CA LEU A 88 7.27 2.44 1.47
C LEU A 88 7.84 1.78 0.23
N TYR A 89 8.70 2.47 -0.51
CA TYR A 89 9.34 1.93 -1.70
C TYR A 89 10.24 0.74 -1.38
N ALA A 90 11.10 0.87 -0.35
CA ALA A 90 11.98 -0.20 0.10
C ALA A 90 11.20 -1.42 0.65
N PHE A 91 10.09 -1.18 1.33
CA PHE A 91 9.22 -2.24 1.80
C PHE A 91 8.54 -2.97 0.63
N ALA A 92 7.99 -2.21 -0.32
CA ALA A 92 7.33 -2.76 -1.50
C ALA A 92 8.29 -3.56 -2.38
N SER A 93 9.53 -3.09 -2.57
CA SER A 93 10.54 -3.80 -3.36
C SER A 93 10.93 -5.13 -2.71
N ARG A 94 11.18 -5.15 -1.40
CA ARG A 94 11.49 -6.39 -0.65
C ARG A 94 10.34 -7.38 -0.67
N GLN A 95 9.10 -6.90 -0.56
CA GLN A 95 7.92 -7.76 -0.67
C GLN A 95 7.85 -8.41 -2.05
N MET A 96 8.07 -7.64 -3.13
CA MET A 96 8.07 -8.20 -4.49
C MET A 96 9.16 -9.27 -4.69
N GLU A 97 10.35 -9.09 -4.12
CA GLU A 97 11.40 -10.11 -4.17
C GLU A 97 10.96 -11.41 -3.49
N ARG A 98 10.42 -11.33 -2.27
CA ARG A 98 9.89 -12.53 -1.57
C ARG A 98 8.78 -13.21 -2.33
N TYR A 99 7.86 -12.46 -2.95
CA TYR A 99 6.79 -13.07 -3.75
C TYR A 99 7.32 -13.82 -4.98
N ARG A 100 8.47 -13.41 -5.54
CA ARG A 100 9.12 -14.14 -6.63
C ARG A 100 9.72 -15.46 -6.16
N GLU A 101 10.26 -15.51 -4.96
CA GLU A 101 10.82 -16.74 -4.37
C GLU A 101 9.71 -17.80 -4.17
N TYR A 102 8.57 -17.44 -3.57
CA TYR A 102 7.45 -18.37 -3.41
C TYR A 102 6.84 -18.82 -4.73
N ALA A 103 6.88 -17.99 -5.78
CA ALA A 103 6.39 -18.36 -7.10
C ALA A 103 7.32 -19.35 -7.84
N ALA A 104 8.58 -19.48 -7.40
CA ALA A 104 9.54 -20.43 -7.97
C ALA A 104 9.44 -21.83 -7.33
N GLU A 105 8.84 -21.95 -6.14
CA GLU A 105 8.69 -23.21 -5.39
C GLU A 105 7.43 -24.02 -5.74
N ILE A 106 6.50 -23.45 -6.53
CA ILE A 106 5.23 -24.05 -6.96
C ILE A 106 5.32 -24.55 -8.40
#